data_AF-A0A956GNC1-F1
#
_entry.id   AF-A0A956GNC1-F1
#
_cell.length_a   1.000
_cell.length_b   1.000
_cell.length_c   1.000
_cell.angle_alpha   90.00
_cell.angle_beta   90.00
_cell.angle_gamma   90.00
#
_symmetry.space_group_name_H-M   'P 1'
#
loop_
_entity.id
_entity.type
_entity.pdbx_description
1 polymer ?
#
loop_
_entity_poly.entity_id
_entity_poly.type
_entity_poly.pdbx_seq_one_letter_code
_entity_poly.pdbx_strand_id
1 'polypeptide(L)'
;MITPPAHWTLHHGTHLVTLYPPGGGGRIRVYERIRPVRRLSELVAYVVERDPAFRITGLRDATEVITTEGEHGAWVRVVGRRDDVPAVRFVGAVFADEFALAIDTLVAVRDRSSLLEATSRELLLGTSLRLGVRRRRYRYTPPADWSVIPSGLTANWYPPDFPGNQTNLVVHPAEPSTDEPDVIFDRFLAAERDRGLVGEGAIDESALVSVGGLSGRRWSFQGTLASKQVPMHCELVAFTAAPYVYAMRLESTALERVAEHRELLSAVARSALPVPKPGSQAGFGTMPPPVDLFGHWFD
;
A
#
# COMPACT_ATOMS: atom_id res chain seq x y z
N MET A 1 -10.04 -15.44 -6.25
CA MET A 1 -10.52 -16.35 -7.30
C MET A 1 -10.18 -15.74 -8.64
N ILE A 2 -9.48 -16.50 -9.49
CA ILE A 2 -9.19 -16.14 -10.88
C ILE A 2 -10.16 -16.90 -11.79
N THR A 3 -10.62 -16.25 -12.85
CA THR A 3 -11.44 -16.90 -13.89
C THR A 3 -10.55 -17.22 -15.08
N PRO A 4 -10.22 -18.49 -15.35
CA PRO A 4 -9.38 -18.86 -16.50
C PRO A 4 -10.10 -18.53 -17.82
N PRO A 5 -9.37 -18.21 -18.91
CA PRO A 5 -9.99 -18.10 -20.22
C PRO A 5 -10.57 -19.45 -20.68
N ALA A 6 -11.61 -19.39 -21.51
CA ALA A 6 -12.21 -20.59 -22.09
C ALA A 6 -11.16 -21.39 -22.89
N HIS A 7 -11.28 -22.73 -22.85
CA HIS A 7 -10.43 -23.68 -23.58
C HIS A 7 -8.95 -23.79 -23.13
N TRP A 8 -8.55 -23.09 -22.07
CA TRP A 8 -7.23 -23.30 -21.46
C TRP A 8 -7.23 -24.56 -20.60
N THR A 9 -6.09 -25.25 -20.55
CA THR A 9 -5.92 -26.41 -19.67
C THR A 9 -5.46 -25.94 -18.29
N LEU A 10 -6.14 -26.40 -17.24
CA LEU A 10 -5.84 -26.07 -15.85
C LEU A 10 -5.22 -27.26 -15.12
N HIS A 11 -4.08 -27.03 -14.48
CA HIS A 11 -3.47 -27.98 -13.57
C HIS A 11 -3.46 -27.39 -12.16
N HIS A 12 -4.13 -28.05 -11.22
CA HIS A 12 -4.17 -27.65 -9.82
C HIS A 12 -3.00 -28.26 -9.05
N GLY A 13 -2.30 -27.43 -8.30
CA GLY A 13 -1.34 -27.82 -7.26
C GLY A 13 -1.81 -27.33 -5.89
N THR A 14 -1.08 -27.69 -4.84
CA THR A 14 -1.48 -27.42 -3.44
C THR A 14 -1.72 -25.95 -3.14
N HIS A 15 -0.94 -25.04 -3.74
CA HIS A 15 -1.04 -23.58 -3.53
C HIS A 15 -0.93 -22.78 -4.84
N LEU A 16 -1.14 -23.44 -5.98
CA LEU A 16 -1.03 -22.81 -7.27
C LEU A 16 -1.96 -23.44 -8.29
N VAL A 17 -2.41 -22.62 -9.24
CA VAL A 17 -3.07 -23.09 -10.46
C VAL A 17 -2.15 -22.75 -11.63
N THR A 18 -1.84 -23.74 -12.47
CA THR A 18 -1.12 -23.50 -13.72
C THR A 18 -2.09 -23.57 -14.89
N LEU A 19 -2.08 -22.54 -15.73
CA LEU A 19 -2.85 -22.45 -16.95
C LEU A 19 -1.94 -22.60 -18.16
N TYR A 20 -2.36 -23.43 -19.11
CA TYR A 20 -1.69 -23.62 -20.40
C TYR A 20 -2.60 -23.16 -21.54
N PRO A 21 -2.12 -22.29 -22.44
CA PRO A 21 -2.88 -21.88 -23.60
C PRO A 21 -3.03 -23.02 -24.62
N PRO A 22 -4.12 -23.03 -25.41
CA PRO A 22 -4.23 -23.95 -26.55
C PRO A 22 -3.07 -23.73 -27.54
N GLY A 23 -2.40 -24.81 -27.95
CA GLY A 23 -1.23 -24.75 -28.82
C GLY A 23 0.09 -24.40 -28.12
N GLY A 24 0.10 -24.28 -26.78
CA GLY A 24 1.32 -24.13 -25.98
C GLY A 24 2.04 -22.79 -26.14
N GLY A 25 3.37 -22.81 -26.02
CA GLY A 25 4.22 -21.62 -26.14
C GLY A 25 4.43 -20.82 -24.86
N GLY A 26 3.86 -21.26 -23.75
CA GLY A 26 4.10 -20.70 -22.42
C GLY A 26 3.20 -21.31 -21.35
N ARG A 27 3.21 -20.69 -20.18
CA ARG A 27 2.32 -21.02 -19.06
C ARG A 27 2.08 -19.81 -18.18
N ILE A 28 0.94 -19.78 -17.52
CA ILE A 28 0.63 -18.82 -16.45
C ILE A 28 0.50 -19.61 -15.16
N ARG A 29 1.24 -19.24 -14.11
CA ARG A 29 1.09 -19.78 -12.76
C ARG A 29 0.44 -18.73 -11.88
N VAL A 30 -0.58 -19.12 -11.15
CA VAL A 30 -1.25 -18.25 -10.17
C VAL A 30 -1.04 -18.86 -8.80
N TYR A 31 -0.27 -18.17 -7.98
CA TYR A 31 -0.04 -18.49 -6.57
C TYR A 31 -1.10 -17.78 -5.74
N GLU A 32 -2.00 -18.54 -5.12
CA GLU A 32 -3.19 -17.96 -4.52
C GLU A 32 -2.91 -17.19 -3.23
N ARG A 33 -1.97 -17.68 -2.40
CA ARG A 33 -1.65 -17.11 -1.08
C ARG A 33 -0.17 -17.28 -0.74
N ILE A 34 0.67 -16.32 -1.13
CA ILE A 34 2.06 -16.24 -0.69
C ILE A 34 2.11 -15.49 0.64
N ARG A 35 2.67 -16.12 1.68
CA ARG A 35 2.85 -15.56 3.02
C ARG A 35 4.33 -15.56 3.43
N PRO A 36 4.79 -14.57 4.22
CA PRO A 36 4.11 -13.30 4.52
C PRO A 36 3.93 -12.44 3.25
N VAL A 37 3.23 -11.31 3.33
CA VAL A 37 3.29 -10.28 2.28
C VAL A 37 4.75 -9.89 2.09
N ARG A 38 5.16 -9.74 0.83
CA ARG A 38 6.54 -9.42 0.42
C ARG A 38 6.52 -8.25 -0.55
N ARG A 39 7.66 -7.58 -0.71
CA ARG A 39 7.86 -6.58 -1.76
C ARG A 39 7.74 -7.24 -3.14
N LEU A 40 7.42 -6.46 -4.19
CA LEU A 40 7.37 -7.01 -5.55
C LEU A 40 8.71 -7.64 -5.97
N SER A 41 9.83 -7.02 -5.63
CA SER A 41 11.18 -7.55 -5.94
C SER A 41 11.41 -8.92 -5.30
N GLU A 42 11.02 -9.09 -4.05
CA GLU A 42 11.09 -10.36 -3.33
C GLU A 42 10.12 -11.40 -3.91
N LEU A 43 8.93 -10.99 -4.34
CA LEU A 43 7.99 -11.87 -5.05
C LEU A 43 8.55 -12.32 -6.40
N VAL A 44 9.20 -11.43 -7.16
CA VAL A 44 9.89 -11.78 -8.40
C VAL A 44 10.98 -12.81 -8.15
N ALA A 45 11.85 -12.58 -7.16
CA ALA A 45 12.87 -13.55 -6.76
C ALA A 45 12.23 -14.89 -6.38
N TYR A 46 11.21 -14.86 -5.50
CA TYR A 46 10.49 -16.04 -5.04
C TYR A 46 9.89 -16.87 -6.19
N VAL A 47 9.25 -16.24 -7.19
CA VAL A 47 8.65 -17.01 -8.30
C VAL A 47 9.70 -17.49 -9.31
N VAL A 48 10.78 -16.73 -9.51
CA VAL A 48 11.85 -17.10 -10.46
C VAL A 48 12.74 -18.22 -9.92
N GLU A 49 13.06 -18.23 -8.63
CA GLU A 49 13.87 -19.28 -7.98
C GLU A 49 13.27 -20.69 -8.14
N ARG A 50 11.97 -20.79 -8.44
CA ARG A 50 11.26 -22.05 -8.73
C ARG A 50 11.48 -22.59 -10.14
N ASP A 51 12.25 -21.88 -10.97
CA ASP A 51 12.67 -22.32 -12.28
C ASP A 51 14.18 -22.10 -12.44
N PRO A 52 15.03 -23.04 -11.98
CA PRO A 52 16.48 -22.87 -11.97
C PRO A 52 17.08 -22.73 -13.39
N ALA A 53 16.32 -23.09 -14.42
CA ALA A 53 16.71 -22.88 -15.81
C ALA A 53 16.65 -21.41 -16.22
N PHE A 54 15.87 -20.56 -15.53
CA PHE A 54 15.69 -19.15 -15.86
C PHE A 54 16.62 -18.23 -15.07
N ARG A 55 17.37 -17.38 -15.77
CA ARG A 55 18.28 -16.37 -15.19
C ARG A 55 17.83 -14.98 -15.60
N ILE A 56 17.64 -14.10 -14.61
CA ILE A 56 17.24 -12.71 -14.84
C ILE A 56 18.42 -11.91 -15.41
N THR A 57 18.17 -11.14 -16.47
CA THR A 57 19.13 -10.16 -17.01
C THR A 57 18.64 -8.71 -16.84
N GLY A 58 17.37 -8.50 -16.51
CA GLY A 58 16.85 -7.17 -16.16
C GLY A 58 15.35 -7.14 -15.88
N LEU A 59 14.91 -6.05 -15.24
CA LEU A 59 13.50 -5.72 -14.99
C LEU A 59 13.11 -4.53 -15.86
N ARG A 60 11.91 -4.55 -16.43
CA ARG A 60 11.36 -3.54 -17.33
C ARG A 60 9.89 -3.28 -16.99
N ASP A 61 9.41 -2.11 -17.37
CA ASP A 61 7.98 -1.80 -17.44
C ASP A 61 7.22 -2.06 -16.13
N ALA A 62 7.85 -1.72 -15.00
CA ALA A 62 7.19 -1.80 -13.70
C ALA A 62 6.00 -0.85 -13.68
N THR A 63 4.82 -1.38 -13.37
CA THR A 63 3.55 -0.67 -13.39
C THR A 63 2.75 -1.01 -12.14
N GLU A 64 2.03 -0.04 -11.62
CA GLU A 64 1.06 -0.30 -10.57
C GLU A 64 -0.20 -0.87 -11.19
N VAL A 65 -0.88 -1.73 -10.45
CA VAL A 65 -2.18 -2.28 -10.80
C VAL A 65 -3.19 -1.96 -9.70
N ILE A 66 -4.41 -1.58 -10.09
CA ILE A 66 -5.57 -1.58 -9.21
C ILE A 66 -6.55 -2.63 -9.75
N THR A 67 -6.95 -3.60 -8.92
CA THR A 67 -7.90 -4.63 -9.33
C THR A 67 -9.32 -4.09 -9.44
N THR A 68 -10.23 -4.89 -9.99
CA THR A 68 -11.66 -4.55 -10.02
C THR A 68 -12.29 -4.39 -8.62
N GLU A 69 -11.76 -5.07 -7.60
CA GLU A 69 -12.13 -4.89 -6.18
C GLU A 69 -11.46 -3.67 -5.53
N GLY A 70 -10.58 -2.97 -6.26
CA GLY A 70 -9.82 -1.84 -5.75
C GLY A 70 -8.55 -2.22 -5.00
N GLU A 71 -8.09 -3.48 -5.09
CA GLU A 71 -6.83 -3.94 -4.45
C GLU A 71 -5.61 -3.40 -5.17
N HIS A 72 -4.61 -2.96 -4.39
CA HIS A 72 -3.34 -2.55 -4.95
C HIS A 72 -2.54 -3.78 -5.38
N GLY A 73 -1.91 -3.64 -6.52
CA GLY A 73 -1.06 -4.62 -7.13
C GLY A 73 0.09 -3.96 -7.87
N ALA A 74 0.96 -4.80 -8.40
CA ALA A 74 2.04 -4.35 -9.25
C ALA A 74 2.34 -5.40 -10.31
N TRP A 75 2.95 -4.96 -11.39
CA TRP A 75 3.27 -5.74 -12.56
C TRP A 75 4.64 -5.37 -13.07
N VAL A 76 5.44 -6.35 -13.47
CA VAL A 76 6.77 -6.12 -14.02
C VAL A 76 7.10 -7.14 -15.10
N ARG A 77 7.76 -6.65 -16.15
CA ARG A 77 8.35 -7.49 -17.18
C ARG A 77 9.76 -7.88 -16.75
N VAL A 78 10.02 -9.18 -16.71
CA VAL A 78 11.31 -9.75 -16.36
C VAL A 78 11.94 -10.30 -17.63
N VAL A 79 13.06 -9.71 -18.03
CA VAL A 79 13.85 -10.17 -19.19
C VAL A 79 14.96 -11.07 -18.68
N GLY A 80 15.17 -12.20 -19.35
CA GLY A 80 16.18 -13.16 -18.95
C GLY A 80 16.53 -14.17 -20.03
N ARG A 81 17.17 -15.25 -19.59
CA ARG A 81 17.49 -16.41 -20.42
C ARG A 81 16.98 -17.68 -19.73
N ARG A 82 16.45 -18.63 -20.50
CA ARG A 82 16.11 -19.97 -20.02
C ARG A 82 16.88 -20.99 -20.84
N ASP A 83 17.69 -21.84 -20.20
CA ASP A 83 18.57 -22.79 -20.89
C ASP A 83 19.40 -22.10 -22.00
N ASP A 84 19.95 -20.93 -21.64
CA ASP A 84 20.70 -20.02 -22.52
C ASP A 84 19.94 -19.48 -23.75
N VAL A 85 18.62 -19.61 -23.82
CA VAL A 85 17.78 -18.99 -24.86
C VAL A 85 17.09 -17.75 -24.29
N PRO A 86 17.03 -16.61 -25.02
CA PRO A 86 16.29 -15.43 -24.57
C PRO A 86 14.83 -15.78 -24.23
N ALA A 87 14.39 -15.38 -23.04
CA ALA A 87 13.06 -15.65 -22.54
C ALA A 87 12.50 -14.43 -21.81
N VAL A 88 11.16 -14.32 -21.80
CA VAL A 88 10.46 -13.25 -21.08
C VAL A 88 9.54 -13.89 -20.05
N ARG A 89 9.52 -13.28 -18.88
CA ARG A 89 8.53 -13.52 -17.84
C ARG A 89 7.76 -12.25 -17.55
N PHE A 90 6.52 -12.40 -17.14
CA PHE A 90 5.76 -11.33 -16.53
C PHE A 90 5.35 -11.74 -15.13
N VAL A 91 5.60 -10.87 -14.16
CA VAL A 91 5.27 -11.12 -12.77
C VAL A 91 4.30 -10.04 -12.31
N GLY A 92 3.12 -10.48 -11.88
CA GLY A 92 2.10 -9.64 -11.28
C GLY A 92 1.84 -10.04 -9.84
N ALA A 93 1.45 -9.09 -9.00
CA ALA A 93 1.01 -9.38 -7.65
C ALA A 93 -0.17 -8.49 -7.24
N VAL A 94 -1.08 -9.03 -6.44
CA VAL A 94 -2.13 -8.29 -5.72
C VAL A 94 -1.86 -8.45 -4.24
N PHE A 95 -1.74 -7.34 -3.53
CA PHE A 95 -1.34 -7.30 -2.13
C PHE A 95 -2.57 -7.20 -1.23
N ALA A 96 -2.77 -8.21 -0.39
CA ALA A 96 -3.71 -8.15 0.72
C ALA A 96 -2.95 -7.80 2.02
N ASP A 97 -3.62 -7.97 3.17
CA ASP A 97 -3.06 -7.57 4.46
C ASP A 97 -1.97 -8.54 4.95
N GLU A 98 -2.20 -9.84 4.82
CA GLU A 98 -1.31 -10.90 5.33
C GLU A 98 -0.69 -11.78 4.24
N PHE A 99 -1.16 -11.66 3.00
CA PHE A 99 -0.66 -12.45 1.88
C PHE A 99 -0.68 -11.66 0.57
N ALA A 100 0.06 -12.15 -0.40
CA ALA A 100 -0.05 -11.70 -1.79
C ALA A 100 -0.58 -12.84 -2.68
N LEU A 101 -1.43 -12.51 -3.65
CA LEU A 101 -1.66 -13.35 -4.81
C LEU A 101 -0.62 -12.97 -5.87
N ALA A 102 0.04 -13.93 -6.50
CA ALA A 102 1.01 -13.65 -7.55
C ALA A 102 0.70 -14.40 -8.84
N ILE A 103 0.94 -13.75 -9.97
CA ILE A 103 0.88 -14.31 -11.31
C ILE A 103 2.29 -14.35 -11.87
N ASP A 104 2.73 -15.51 -12.30
CA ASP A 104 4.01 -15.75 -12.98
C ASP A 104 3.74 -16.32 -14.38
N THR A 105 3.97 -15.50 -15.40
CA THR A 105 3.75 -15.87 -16.79
C THR A 105 5.09 -16.10 -17.46
N LEU A 106 5.32 -17.32 -17.94
CA LEU A 106 6.50 -17.67 -18.73
C LEU A 106 6.16 -17.74 -20.21
N VAL A 107 6.86 -16.95 -21.02
CA VAL A 107 6.78 -16.98 -22.48
C VAL A 107 7.94 -17.80 -23.02
N ALA A 108 7.64 -18.98 -23.58
CA ALA A 108 8.65 -19.86 -24.18
C ALA A 108 8.74 -19.68 -25.71
N VAL A 109 7.65 -19.26 -26.36
CA VAL A 109 7.60 -18.97 -27.80
C VAL A 109 7.30 -17.49 -27.99
N ARG A 110 8.21 -16.76 -28.65
CA ARG A 110 8.15 -15.30 -28.81
C ARG A 110 6.82 -14.82 -29.40
N ASP A 111 6.31 -15.53 -30.40
CA ASP A 111 5.07 -15.18 -31.10
C ASP A 111 3.82 -15.29 -30.21
N ARG A 112 3.93 -15.94 -29.04
CA ARG A 112 2.86 -16.03 -28.04
C ARG A 112 2.94 -14.95 -26.96
N SER A 113 3.97 -14.08 -26.99
CA SER A 113 4.22 -13.09 -25.93
C SER A 113 3.01 -12.17 -25.70
N SER A 114 2.45 -11.57 -26.76
CA SER A 114 1.36 -10.59 -26.63
C SER A 114 0.08 -11.22 -26.06
N LEU A 115 -0.23 -12.46 -26.46
CA LEU A 115 -1.37 -13.19 -25.92
C LEU A 115 -1.17 -13.47 -24.43
N LEU A 116 -0.03 -14.04 -24.06
CA LEU A 116 0.27 -14.39 -22.68
C LEU A 116 0.32 -13.16 -21.78
N GLU A 117 0.91 -12.05 -22.25
CA GLU A 117 0.91 -10.78 -21.53
C GLU A 117 -0.51 -10.23 -21.35
N ALA A 118 -1.31 -10.14 -22.41
CA ALA A 118 -2.68 -9.62 -22.30
C ALA A 118 -3.53 -10.46 -21.34
N THR A 119 -3.51 -11.79 -21.49
CA THR A 119 -4.26 -12.69 -20.62
C THR A 119 -3.83 -12.60 -19.16
N SER A 120 -2.53 -12.55 -18.89
CA SER A 120 -2.03 -12.46 -17.51
C SER A 120 -2.37 -11.11 -16.86
N ARG A 121 -2.38 -10.02 -17.63
CA ARG A 121 -2.86 -8.71 -17.18
C ARG A 121 -4.36 -8.72 -16.88
N GLU A 122 -5.17 -9.32 -17.74
CA GLU A 122 -6.62 -9.51 -17.52
C GLU A 122 -6.90 -10.33 -16.25
N LEU A 123 -6.17 -11.43 -16.06
CA LEU A 123 -6.28 -12.26 -14.85
C LEU A 123 -5.91 -11.48 -13.58
N LEU A 124 -4.87 -10.64 -13.66
CA LEU A 124 -4.46 -9.81 -12.52
C LEU A 124 -5.52 -8.77 -12.18
N LEU A 125 -6.01 -8.02 -13.19
CA LEU A 125 -7.05 -7.01 -13.01
C LEU A 125 -8.36 -7.61 -12.48
N GLY A 126 -8.76 -8.76 -13.03
CA GLY A 126 -9.96 -9.50 -12.64
C GLY A 126 -9.84 -10.28 -11.34
N THR A 127 -8.70 -10.20 -10.65
CA THR A 127 -8.51 -10.90 -9.37
C THR A 127 -9.49 -10.36 -8.33
N SER A 128 -10.35 -11.27 -7.85
CA SER A 128 -11.29 -11.03 -6.76
C SER A 128 -10.85 -11.80 -5.51
N LEU A 129 -10.47 -11.10 -4.44
CA LEU A 129 -10.11 -11.70 -3.17
C LEU A 129 -11.32 -11.89 -2.25
N ARG A 130 -12.46 -11.24 -2.55
CA ARG A 130 -13.73 -11.33 -1.79
C ARG A 130 -13.56 -11.01 -0.31
N LEU A 131 -12.71 -10.03 0.01
CA LEU A 131 -12.40 -9.65 1.38
C LEU A 131 -13.40 -8.64 1.99
N GLY A 132 -14.31 -8.10 1.17
CA GLY A 132 -15.31 -7.12 1.61
C GLY A 132 -14.71 -5.77 2.04
N VAL A 133 -15.51 -4.98 2.75
CA VAL A 133 -15.05 -3.72 3.36
C VAL A 133 -14.25 -4.05 4.61
N ARG A 134 -13.01 -3.58 4.66
CA ARG A 134 -12.05 -3.83 5.75
C ARG A 134 -11.07 -2.67 5.83
N ARG A 135 -10.21 -2.67 6.83
CA ARG A 135 -9.13 -1.68 6.91
C ARG A 135 -8.19 -1.80 5.72
N ARG A 136 -7.81 -0.67 5.11
CA ARG A 136 -6.92 -0.68 3.94
C ARG A 136 -5.84 0.37 4.07
N ARG A 137 -4.63 0.04 3.66
CA ARG A 137 -3.62 1.07 3.41
C ARG A 137 -4.05 1.91 2.21
N TYR A 138 -3.68 3.18 2.22
CA TYR A 138 -3.92 4.13 1.14
C TYR A 138 -2.65 4.92 0.86
N ARG A 139 -2.67 5.71 -0.20
CA ARG A 139 -1.48 6.42 -0.68
C ARG A 139 -1.36 7.80 -0.11
N TYR A 140 -0.13 8.19 0.18
CA TYR A 140 0.29 9.53 0.51
C TYR A 140 1.77 9.65 0.16
N THR A 141 2.28 10.88 0.05
CA THR A 141 3.71 11.16 -0.04
C THR A 141 4.28 11.12 1.37
N PRO A 142 5.23 10.20 1.65
CA PRO A 142 5.82 10.09 2.97
C PRO A 142 6.62 11.35 3.33
N PRO A 143 6.77 11.67 4.62
CA PRO A 143 7.68 12.74 5.07
C PRO A 143 9.12 12.44 4.60
N ALA A 144 9.74 13.40 3.91
CA ALA A 144 11.09 13.23 3.39
C ALA A 144 12.10 13.02 4.53
N ASP A 145 13.07 12.14 4.32
CA ASP A 145 14.17 11.80 5.26
C ASP A 145 13.75 11.15 6.59
N TRP A 146 12.45 11.02 6.87
CA TRP A 146 11.96 10.35 8.08
C TRP A 146 12.02 8.84 7.93
N SER A 147 12.36 8.16 9.02
CA SER A 147 12.37 6.70 9.09
C SER A 147 10.99 6.18 9.49
N VAL A 148 10.57 5.05 8.92
CA VAL A 148 9.28 4.42 9.26
C VAL A 148 9.49 3.15 10.08
N ILE A 149 8.63 2.93 11.07
CA ILE A 149 8.47 1.66 11.76
C ILE A 149 7.01 1.21 11.57
N PRO A 150 6.75 0.21 10.73
CA PRO A 150 5.40 -0.29 10.51
C PRO A 150 4.89 -1.05 11.75
N SER A 151 3.61 -0.86 12.07
CA SER A 151 2.91 -1.62 13.11
C SER A 151 1.56 -2.10 12.58
N GLY A 152 1.53 -3.31 12.02
CA GLY A 152 0.37 -3.83 11.29
C GLY A 152 0.08 -3.01 10.03
N LEU A 153 -1.08 -2.38 9.97
CA LEU A 153 -1.48 -1.50 8.85
C LEU A 153 -1.13 -0.01 9.09
N THR A 154 -0.62 0.32 10.27
CA THR A 154 -0.24 1.68 10.66
C THR A 154 1.23 1.93 10.32
N ALA A 155 1.54 3.13 9.84
CA ALA A 155 2.91 3.61 9.66
C ALA A 155 3.26 4.65 10.73
N ASN A 156 4.31 4.40 11.50
CA ASN A 156 4.87 5.36 12.47
C ASN A 156 6.14 5.96 11.89
N TRP A 157 6.17 7.27 11.71
CA TRP A 157 7.28 7.99 11.12
C TRP A 157 8.01 8.79 12.20
N TYR A 158 9.33 8.67 12.19
CA TYR A 158 10.24 9.32 13.12
C TYR A 158 11.23 10.21 12.38
N PRO A 159 11.54 11.40 12.93
CA PRO A 159 12.47 12.32 12.31
C PRO A 159 13.92 11.77 12.34
N PRO A 160 14.82 12.26 11.45
CA PRO A 160 16.21 11.80 11.38
C PRO A 160 16.99 11.91 12.69
N ASP A 161 16.63 12.86 13.55
CA ASP A 161 17.26 13.15 14.84
C ASP A 161 16.56 12.45 16.02
N PHE A 162 15.70 11.47 15.77
CA PHE A 162 15.17 10.58 16.80
C PHE A 162 16.32 9.74 17.43
N PRO A 163 16.37 9.54 18.77
CA PRO A 163 15.37 9.89 19.79
C PRO A 163 15.52 11.28 20.42
N GLY A 164 16.42 12.14 19.91
CA GLY A 164 16.61 13.51 20.40
C GLY A 164 15.41 14.41 20.12
N ASN A 165 14.77 14.21 18.97
CA ASN A 165 13.46 14.77 18.66
C ASN A 165 12.36 13.71 18.87
N GLN A 166 11.60 13.80 19.96
CA GLN A 166 10.50 12.88 20.25
C GLN A 166 9.21 13.33 19.56
N THR A 167 9.28 13.47 18.24
CA THR A 167 8.12 13.62 17.37
C THR A 167 7.78 12.30 16.71
N ASN A 168 6.49 12.02 16.60
CA ASN A 168 5.97 10.85 15.92
C ASN A 168 4.78 11.26 15.04
N LEU A 169 4.86 10.96 13.75
CA LEU A 169 3.74 11.07 12.82
C LEU A 169 3.19 9.66 12.59
N VAL A 170 1.91 9.46 12.88
CA VAL A 170 1.22 8.19 12.71
C VAL A 170 0.19 8.32 11.60
N VAL A 171 0.32 7.48 10.58
CA VAL A 171 -0.70 7.33 9.52
C VAL A 171 -1.46 6.03 9.77
N HIS A 172 -2.72 6.16 10.17
CA HIS A 172 -3.61 5.02 10.35
C HIS A 172 -4.08 4.50 8.98
N PRO A 173 -4.48 3.22 8.86
CA PRO A 173 -5.16 2.76 7.66
C PRO A 173 -6.48 3.51 7.46
N ALA A 174 -7.03 3.43 6.26
CA ALA A 174 -8.41 3.76 6.00
C ALA A 174 -9.29 2.77 6.79
N GLU A 175 -10.05 3.28 7.75
CA GLU A 175 -10.90 2.49 8.66
C GLU A 175 -12.33 2.46 8.12
N PRO A 176 -12.99 1.28 8.04
CA PRO A 176 -14.41 1.18 7.72
C PRO A 176 -15.26 1.94 8.73
N SER A 177 -15.74 3.11 8.36
CA SER A 177 -16.61 3.92 9.21
C SER A 177 -17.33 4.97 8.38
N THR A 178 -18.49 5.37 8.88
CA THR A 178 -19.27 6.52 8.42
C THR A 178 -19.26 7.65 9.45
N ASP A 179 -18.39 7.57 10.45
CA ASP A 179 -18.25 8.59 11.47
C ASP A 179 -17.81 9.92 10.83
N GLU A 180 -18.43 10.99 11.28
CA GLU A 180 -18.04 12.34 10.89
C GLU A 180 -16.70 12.74 11.54
N PRO A 181 -15.94 13.69 10.98
CA PRO A 181 -14.64 14.08 11.50
C PRO A 181 -14.66 14.46 13.00
N ASP A 182 -15.73 15.11 13.50
CA ASP A 182 -15.85 15.48 14.91
C ASP A 182 -15.86 14.27 15.85
N VAL A 183 -16.58 13.20 15.46
CA VAL A 183 -16.64 11.97 16.26
C VAL A 183 -15.28 11.29 16.32
N ILE A 184 -14.50 11.40 15.24
CA ILE A 184 -13.12 10.90 15.20
C ILE A 184 -12.24 11.73 16.14
N PHE A 185 -12.37 13.05 16.11
CA PHE A 185 -11.65 13.95 17.01
C PHE A 185 -11.99 13.72 18.48
N ASP A 186 -13.27 13.59 18.83
CA ASP A 186 -13.71 13.33 20.21
C ASP A 186 -13.12 12.03 20.76
N ARG A 187 -13.09 10.96 19.95
CA ARG A 187 -12.44 9.70 20.33
C ARG A 187 -10.93 9.83 20.48
N PHE A 188 -10.29 10.59 19.60
CA PHE A 188 -8.85 10.87 19.71
C PHE A 188 -8.55 11.63 21.01
N LEU A 189 -9.31 12.69 21.31
CA LEU A 189 -9.14 13.48 22.52
C LEU A 189 -9.35 12.65 23.79
N ALA A 190 -10.38 11.80 23.80
CA ALA A 190 -10.61 10.86 24.89
C ALA A 190 -9.42 9.89 25.06
N ALA A 191 -8.88 9.35 23.98
CA ALA A 191 -7.71 8.46 24.04
C ALA A 191 -6.45 9.18 24.55
N GLU A 192 -6.24 10.45 24.20
CA GLU A 192 -5.12 11.23 24.73
C GLU A 192 -5.28 11.52 26.24
N ARG A 193 -6.50 11.80 26.70
CA ARG A 193 -6.81 11.92 28.14
C ARG A 193 -6.56 10.62 28.90
N ASP A 194 -6.96 9.48 28.33
CA ASP A 194 -6.70 8.16 28.90
C ASP A 194 -5.20 7.84 28.98
N ARG A 195 -4.40 8.40 28.06
CA ARG A 195 -2.92 8.36 28.10
C ARG A 195 -2.31 9.33 29.12
N GLY A 196 -3.13 10.11 29.82
CA GLY A 196 -2.73 11.04 30.86
C GLY A 196 -2.40 12.44 30.36
N LEU A 197 -2.87 12.84 29.18
CA LEU A 197 -2.79 14.23 28.74
C LEU A 197 -3.75 15.09 29.59
N VAL A 198 -3.21 16.13 30.22
CA VAL A 198 -3.97 17.08 31.04
C VAL A 198 -3.70 18.52 30.62
N GLY A 199 -4.63 19.43 30.97
CA GLY A 199 -4.46 20.87 30.75
C GLY A 199 -4.43 21.24 29.27
N GLU A 200 -5.40 20.75 28.52
CA GLU A 200 -5.54 21.04 27.09
C GLU A 200 -5.67 22.57 26.87
N GLY A 201 -4.75 23.13 26.09
CA GLY A 201 -4.81 24.50 25.63
C GLY A 201 -5.95 24.71 24.62
N ALA A 202 -6.01 25.91 24.03
CA ALA A 202 -6.99 26.20 22.99
C ALA A 202 -6.83 25.22 21.82
N ILE A 203 -7.96 24.67 21.36
CA ILE A 203 -8.03 23.82 20.17
C ILE A 203 -8.17 24.73 18.95
N ASP A 204 -7.20 24.64 18.05
CA ASP A 204 -7.25 25.27 16.72
C ASP A 204 -7.81 24.27 15.70
N GLU A 205 -8.81 24.68 14.93
CA GLU A 205 -9.47 23.87 13.91
C GLU A 205 -9.37 24.54 12.54
N SER A 206 -9.04 23.73 11.52
CA SER A 206 -9.01 24.20 10.14
C SER A 206 -9.49 23.13 9.17
N ALA A 207 -10.24 23.53 8.14
CA ALA A 207 -10.60 22.66 7.04
C ALA A 207 -9.38 22.23 6.21
N LEU A 208 -9.39 21.01 5.70
CA LEU A 208 -8.33 20.47 4.86
C LEU A 208 -8.92 19.64 3.71
N VAL A 209 -8.31 19.77 2.52
CA VAL A 209 -8.65 18.97 1.35
C VAL A 209 -7.38 18.37 0.78
N SER A 210 -7.41 17.08 0.46
CA SER A 210 -6.29 16.40 -0.20
C SER A 210 -6.33 16.56 -1.73
N VAL A 211 -5.19 16.38 -2.39
CA VAL A 211 -5.08 16.32 -3.85
C VAL A 211 -5.92 15.20 -4.46
N GLY A 212 -6.20 14.15 -3.69
CA GLY A 212 -7.11 13.06 -4.04
C GLY A 212 -8.60 13.39 -3.84
N GLY A 213 -8.93 14.62 -3.44
CA GLY A 213 -10.31 15.06 -3.21
C GLY A 213 -10.92 14.59 -1.89
N LEU A 214 -10.10 14.14 -0.93
CA LEU A 214 -10.57 13.84 0.42
C LEU A 214 -10.83 15.16 1.16
N SER A 215 -12.04 15.33 1.67
CA SER A 215 -12.42 16.50 2.47
C SER A 215 -12.45 16.14 3.96
N GLY A 216 -11.95 17.05 4.79
CA GLY A 216 -11.79 16.78 6.21
C GLY A 216 -11.34 17.99 7.01
N ARG A 217 -10.85 17.71 8.21
CA ARG A 217 -10.46 18.73 9.18
C ARG A 217 -9.14 18.37 9.87
N ARG A 218 -8.47 19.41 10.33
CA ARG A 218 -7.29 19.33 11.19
C ARG A 218 -7.58 20.02 12.51
N TRP A 219 -7.21 19.37 13.60
CA TRP A 219 -7.20 19.96 14.95
C TRP A 219 -5.77 20.01 15.48
N SER A 220 -5.45 21.07 16.20
CA SER A 220 -4.15 21.29 16.83
C SER A 220 -4.38 21.77 18.27
N PHE A 221 -3.74 21.15 19.24
CA PHE A 221 -3.83 21.54 20.64
C PHE A 221 -2.56 21.14 21.40
N GLN A 222 -2.39 21.72 22.58
CA GLN A 222 -1.28 21.43 23.47
C GLN A 222 -1.80 20.87 24.79
N GLY A 223 -1.02 20.04 25.46
CA GLY A 223 -1.30 19.57 26.81
C GLY A 223 -0.02 19.18 27.52
N THR A 224 -0.16 18.61 28.71
CA THR A 224 0.97 18.07 29.49
C THR A 224 0.72 16.61 29.79
N LEU A 225 1.69 15.74 29.52
CA LEU A 225 1.62 14.33 29.92
C LEU A 225 1.85 14.23 31.44
N ALA A 226 0.81 13.88 32.20
CA ALA A 226 0.82 13.88 33.66
C ALA A 226 1.92 13.01 34.28
N SER A 227 2.25 11.88 33.62
CA SER A 227 3.26 10.93 34.09
C SER A 227 4.68 11.49 34.10
N LYS A 228 4.98 12.48 33.24
CA LYS A 228 6.33 13.04 33.08
C LYS A 228 6.41 14.55 33.27
N GLN A 229 5.26 15.23 33.41
CA GLN A 229 5.17 16.69 33.38
C GLN A 229 5.83 17.28 32.13
N VAL A 230 5.69 16.59 31.00
CA VAL A 230 6.29 16.98 29.72
C VAL A 230 5.22 17.68 28.86
N PRO A 231 5.43 18.94 28.46
CA PRO A 231 4.59 19.60 27.47
C PRO A 231 4.58 18.83 26.15
N MET A 232 3.41 18.70 25.56
CA MET A 232 3.21 17.97 24.31
C MET A 232 2.28 18.74 23.39
N HIS A 233 2.65 18.77 22.11
CA HIS A 233 1.82 19.25 21.03
C HIS A 233 1.18 18.06 20.31
N CYS A 234 -0.12 18.15 20.06
CA CYS A 234 -0.91 17.13 19.37
C CYS A 234 -1.60 17.74 18.16
N GLU A 235 -1.55 17.03 17.03
CA GLU A 235 -2.39 17.32 15.87
C GLU A 235 -3.09 16.06 15.38
N LEU A 236 -4.32 16.24 14.88
CA LEU A 236 -5.10 15.20 14.20
C LEU A 236 -5.59 15.77 12.88
N VAL A 237 -5.45 15.00 11.80
CA VAL A 237 -6.19 15.17 10.56
C VAL A 237 -7.14 14.01 10.41
N ALA A 238 -8.41 14.29 10.12
CA ALA A 238 -9.40 13.29 9.76
C ALA A 238 -10.12 13.67 8.46
N PHE A 239 -10.10 12.75 7.48
CA PHE A 239 -10.89 12.84 6.26
C PHE A 239 -12.00 11.79 6.24
N THR A 240 -13.09 12.08 5.54
CA THR A 240 -14.17 11.13 5.29
C THR A 240 -14.38 10.93 3.80
N ALA A 241 -14.43 9.67 3.37
CA ALA A 241 -14.88 9.29 2.04
C ALA A 241 -15.44 7.87 2.10
N ALA A 242 -16.77 7.77 2.17
CA ALA A 242 -17.47 6.51 2.38
C ALA A 242 -16.98 5.40 1.42
N PRO A 243 -16.74 4.17 1.94
CA PRO A 243 -17.07 3.70 3.29
C PRO A 243 -15.95 3.89 4.33
N TYR A 244 -14.99 4.78 4.08
CA TYR A 244 -13.77 4.91 4.88
C TYR A 244 -13.62 6.26 5.55
N VAL A 245 -12.96 6.23 6.70
CA VAL A 245 -12.35 7.39 7.35
C VAL A 245 -10.83 7.25 7.31
N TYR A 246 -10.13 8.37 7.18
CA TYR A 246 -8.68 8.42 7.04
C TYR A 246 -8.15 9.32 8.14
N ALA A 247 -7.31 8.77 9.02
CA ALA A 247 -6.76 9.53 10.14
C ALA A 247 -5.24 9.57 10.10
N MET A 248 -4.69 10.75 10.37
CA MET A 248 -3.26 10.98 10.58
C MET A 248 -3.10 11.79 11.85
N ARG A 249 -2.16 11.44 12.71
CA ARG A 249 -1.89 12.20 13.93
C ARG A 249 -0.41 12.50 14.07
N LEU A 250 -0.09 13.62 14.70
CA LEU A 250 1.27 13.99 15.03
C LEU A 250 1.35 14.35 16.51
N GLU A 251 2.33 13.80 17.20
CA GLU A 251 2.66 14.14 18.58
C GLU A 251 4.10 14.64 18.64
N SER A 252 4.36 15.70 19.40
CA SER A 252 5.70 16.28 19.54
C SER A 252 5.93 16.85 20.93
N THR A 253 7.05 16.50 21.55
CA THR A 253 7.55 17.22 22.75
C THR A 253 8.55 18.33 22.39
N ALA A 254 9.02 18.38 21.14
CA ALA A 254 9.86 19.47 20.61
C ALA A 254 8.97 20.67 20.25
N LEU A 255 8.60 21.47 21.26
CA LEU A 255 7.65 22.56 21.10
C LEU A 255 8.15 23.69 20.19
N GLU A 256 9.48 23.88 20.14
CA GLU A 256 10.15 24.84 19.29
C GLU A 256 10.02 24.52 17.78
N ARG A 257 9.68 23.27 17.44
CA ARG A 257 9.50 22.79 16.05
C ARG A 257 8.05 22.62 15.63
N VAL A 258 7.08 23.05 16.45
CA VAL A 258 5.65 22.84 16.18
C VAL A 258 5.21 23.38 14.81
N ALA A 259 5.70 24.55 14.41
CA ALA A 259 5.35 25.12 13.11
C ALA A 259 5.84 24.23 11.94
N GLU A 260 7.05 23.69 12.04
CA GLU A 260 7.63 22.78 11.05
C GLU A 260 6.83 21.48 10.98
N HIS A 261 6.54 20.87 12.14
CA HIS A 261 5.81 19.61 12.23
C HIS A 261 4.37 19.73 11.71
N ARG A 262 3.72 20.88 11.96
CA ARG A 262 2.39 21.20 11.42
C ARG A 262 2.38 21.25 9.90
N GLU A 263 3.36 21.92 9.30
CA GLU A 263 3.47 21.99 7.84
C GLU A 263 3.77 20.61 7.27
N LEU A 264 4.60 19.81 7.93
CA LEU A 264 4.87 18.42 7.54
C LEU A 264 3.60 17.55 7.55
N LEU A 265 2.85 17.52 8.65
CA LEU A 265 1.58 16.78 8.72
C LEU A 265 0.60 17.27 7.65
N SER A 266 0.50 18.58 7.45
CA SER A 266 -0.37 19.16 6.43
C SER A 266 0.05 18.75 5.02
N ALA A 267 1.34 18.68 4.71
CA ALA A 267 1.86 18.21 3.42
C ALA A 267 1.54 16.72 3.19
N VAL A 268 1.80 15.87 4.19
CA VAL A 268 1.48 14.44 4.14
C VAL A 268 -0.02 14.24 3.94
N ALA A 269 -0.86 14.90 4.74
CA ALA A 269 -2.30 14.83 4.63
C ALA A 269 -2.84 15.34 3.29
N ARG A 270 -2.32 16.47 2.78
CA ARG A 270 -2.72 16.99 1.46
C ARG A 270 -2.36 16.04 0.33
N SER A 271 -1.31 15.24 0.47
CA SER A 271 -0.91 14.27 -0.55
C SER A 271 -1.74 12.97 -0.54
N ALA A 272 -2.65 12.80 0.42
CA ALA A 272 -3.43 11.57 0.58
C ALA A 272 -4.38 11.33 -0.60
N LEU A 273 -4.43 10.08 -1.08
CA LEU A 273 -5.39 9.62 -2.07
C LEU A 273 -6.40 8.66 -1.44
N PRO A 274 -7.68 8.73 -1.84
CA PRO A 274 -8.68 7.79 -1.36
C PRO A 274 -8.31 6.35 -1.73
N VAL A 275 -8.78 5.40 -0.93
CA VAL A 275 -8.79 3.99 -1.31
C VAL A 275 -9.54 3.85 -2.65
N PRO A 276 -8.97 3.18 -3.67
CA PRO A 276 -9.64 3.00 -4.94
C PRO A 276 -11.00 2.30 -4.77
N LYS A 277 -12.05 2.86 -5.38
CA LYS A 277 -13.37 2.23 -5.36
C LYS A 277 -13.41 1.06 -6.35
N PRO A 278 -14.15 0.00 -6.05
CA PRO A 278 -14.40 -1.06 -7.02
C PRO A 278 -14.92 -0.47 -8.35
N GLY A 279 -14.31 -0.88 -9.46
CA GLY A 279 -14.70 -0.46 -10.81
C GLY A 279 -14.35 0.97 -11.23
N SER A 280 -13.86 1.86 -10.35
CA SER A 280 -13.60 3.27 -10.73
C SER A 280 -12.24 3.51 -11.39
N GLN A 281 -11.26 2.62 -11.18
CA GLN A 281 -9.85 2.84 -11.58
C GLN A 281 -9.09 1.54 -11.93
N ALA A 282 -9.79 0.46 -12.30
CA ALA A 282 -9.09 -0.77 -12.67
C ALA A 282 -8.19 -0.52 -13.89
N GLY A 283 -6.90 -0.76 -13.76
CA GLY A 283 -5.95 -0.44 -14.82
C GLY A 283 -4.50 -0.54 -14.40
N PHE A 284 -3.62 -0.25 -15.37
CA PHE A 284 -2.18 -0.18 -15.17
C PHE A 284 -1.76 1.28 -15.16
N GLY A 285 -1.18 1.73 -14.06
CA GLY A 285 -0.64 3.08 -13.90
C GLY A 285 0.86 3.13 -14.14
N THR A 286 1.38 4.33 -14.37
CA THR A 286 2.83 4.59 -14.26
C THR A 286 3.25 4.43 -12.80
N MET A 287 4.29 3.65 -12.54
CA MET A 287 4.94 3.65 -11.23
C MET A 287 5.64 5.00 -11.05
N PRO A 288 5.46 5.70 -9.91
CA PRO A 288 6.28 6.87 -9.62
C PRO A 288 7.77 6.44 -9.58
N PRO A 289 8.69 7.18 -10.23
CA PRO A 289 10.12 6.89 -10.21
C PRO A 289 10.69 7.09 -8.81
N PRO A 290 11.78 6.36 -8.48
CA PRO A 290 11.76 5.39 -7.40
C PRO A 290 11.47 6.06 -6.05
N VAL A 291 10.19 6.22 -5.72
CA VAL A 291 9.80 6.01 -4.33
C VAL A 291 9.84 4.50 -4.21
N ASP A 292 10.67 3.95 -3.35
CA ASP A 292 10.69 2.52 -3.09
C ASP A 292 9.25 2.11 -2.73
N LEU A 293 8.52 1.57 -3.73
CA LEU A 293 7.06 1.42 -3.68
C LEU A 293 6.63 0.42 -2.62
N PHE A 294 7.61 -0.23 -1.99
CA PHE A 294 7.45 -1.07 -0.82
C PHE A 294 8.52 -0.84 0.27
N GLY A 295 9.48 0.07 0.07
CA GLY A 295 10.58 0.36 1.01
C GLY A 295 10.16 0.91 2.35
N HIS A 296 9.03 1.59 2.38
CA HIS A 296 8.40 2.10 3.59
C HIS A 296 7.15 1.28 3.99
N TRP A 297 6.81 0.26 3.21
CA TRP A 297 5.65 -0.59 3.46
C TRP A 297 6.02 -1.80 4.31
N PHE A 298 7.28 -2.25 4.21
CA PHE A 298 7.82 -3.40 4.93
C PHE A 298 9.35 -3.31 5.00
N ASP A 299 9.86 -2.79 6.11
CA ASP A 299 11.03 -3.32 6.81
C ASP A 299 10.68 -3.42 8.30
#